data_AF-A0A8S3IZI0-F1
#
_entry.id   AF-A0A8S3IZI0-F1
#
_cell.length_a   1.000
_cell.length_b   1.000
_cell.length_c   1.000
_cell.angle_alpha   90.00
_cell.angle_beta   90.00
_cell.angle_gamma   90.00
#
_symmetry.space_group_name_H-M   'P 1'
#
loop_
_entity.id
_entity.type
_entity.pdbx_description
1 polymer ?
#
loop_
_entity_poly.entity_id
_entity_poly.type
_entity_poly.pdbx_seq_one_letter_code
_entity_poly.pdbx_strand_id
1 'polypeptide(L)'
;ELDRSDLEIRLRELNFGYRARYIKEAVKYIKYTADGGMLFFDRLKTLSTGEARNQLANMMGVSRKIADCVLLMSLGKQDVVPIDTHMYTFAMTYYGLNNENTKKQTLNTLNYNGISSFFEQLWQPLSGWAQAVRIFYLHSRCLL
;
A
#
# COMPACT_ATOMS: atom_id res chain seq x y z
N GLU A 1 14.93 17.68 9.52
CA GLU A 1 15.50 16.86 10.61
C GLU A 1 15.90 15.44 10.22
N LEU A 2 15.18 14.78 9.31
CA LEU A 2 15.45 13.38 8.93
C LEU A 2 16.61 13.20 7.94
N ASP A 3 17.03 14.23 7.20
CA ASP A 3 18.15 14.10 6.25
C ASP A 3 19.51 14.23 6.94
N ARG A 4 19.89 13.17 7.66
CA ARG A 4 21.19 13.06 8.32
C ARG A 4 21.90 11.80 7.80
N SER A 5 23.23 11.85 7.73
CA SER A 5 24.05 10.74 7.26
C SER A 5 23.92 9.50 8.16
N ASP A 6 23.68 9.71 9.46
CA ASP A 6 23.53 8.71 10.51
C ASP A 6 22.10 8.16 10.67
N LEU A 7 21.12 8.62 9.87
CA LEU A 7 19.70 8.24 10.02
C LEU A 7 19.50 6.72 10.05
N GLU A 8 20.13 5.98 9.14
CA GLU A 8 19.99 4.53 9.08
C GLU A 8 20.56 3.84 10.34
N ILE A 9 21.67 4.34 10.88
CA ILE A 9 22.29 3.78 12.09
C ILE A 9 21.31 3.93 13.25
N ARG A 10 20.78 5.14 13.45
CA ARG A 10 19.80 5.42 14.52
C ARG A 10 18.53 4.59 14.38
N LEU A 11 18.02 4.42 13.15
CA LEU A 11 16.85 3.58 12.91
C LEU A 11 17.13 2.10 13.20
N ARG A 12 18.36 1.61 12.95
CA ARG A 12 18.75 0.24 13.32
C ARG A 12 18.84 0.06 14.83
N GLU A 13 19.39 1.05 15.55
CA GLU A 13 19.40 1.07 17.03
C GLU A 13 17.97 1.05 17.61
N LEU A 14 17.03 1.69 16.92
CA LEU A 14 15.60 1.67 17.26
C LEU A 14 14.86 0.40 16.74
N ASN A 15 15.58 -0.66 16.36
CA ASN A 15 15.03 -1.94 15.92
C ASN A 15 14.17 -1.91 14.65
N PHE A 16 14.34 -0.94 13.75
CA PHE A 16 13.67 -0.96 12.43
C PHE A 16 14.23 -2.05 11.49
N GLY A 17 15.37 -2.66 11.83
CA GLY A 17 16.00 -3.73 11.07
C GLY A 17 16.36 -3.31 9.65
N TYR A 18 16.11 -4.18 8.67
CA TYR A 18 16.41 -3.90 7.26
C TYR A 18 15.60 -2.73 6.67
N ARG A 19 14.45 -2.38 7.28
CA ARG A 19 13.59 -1.27 6.83
C ARG A 19 14.23 0.10 7.09
N ALA A 20 15.20 0.19 8.00
CA ALA A 20 15.97 1.41 8.24
C ALA A 20 16.58 1.98 6.95
N ARG A 21 17.11 1.10 6.08
CA ARG A 21 17.63 1.48 4.76
C ARG A 21 16.53 2.06 3.86
N TYR A 22 15.35 1.44 3.84
CA TYR A 22 14.24 1.91 2.99
C TYR A 22 13.76 3.30 3.40
N ILE A 23 13.66 3.55 4.71
CA ILE A 23 13.25 4.87 5.23
C ILE A 23 14.28 5.93 4.82
N LYS A 24 15.58 5.66 4.96
CA LYS A 24 16.64 6.58 4.53
C LYS A 24 16.59 6.88 3.04
N GLU A 25 16.46 5.85 2.21
CA GLU A 25 16.39 6.04 0.76
C GLU A 25 15.09 6.73 0.32
N ALA A 26 13.96 6.50 1.00
CA ALA A 26 12.72 7.22 0.76
C ALA A 26 12.84 8.72 1.10
N VAL A 27 13.46 9.07 2.23
CA VAL A 27 13.73 10.47 2.62
C VAL A 27 14.58 11.17 1.57
N LYS A 28 15.66 10.52 1.11
CA LYS A 28 16.49 11.05 0.02
C LYS A 28 15.70 11.20 -1.26
N TYR A 29 14.95 10.17 -1.67
CA TYR A 29 14.15 10.19 -2.89
C TYR A 29 13.21 11.39 -2.90
N ILE A 30 12.41 11.56 -1.85
CA ILE A 30 11.44 12.66 -1.72
C ILE A 30 12.17 14.02 -1.74
N LYS A 31 13.28 14.14 -1.02
CA LYS A 31 14.05 15.40 -0.93
C LYS A 31 14.65 15.81 -2.28
N TYR A 32 15.23 14.86 -3.02
CA TYR A 32 15.95 15.13 -4.26
C TYR A 32 15.09 14.93 -5.52
N THR A 33 13.76 14.74 -5.38
CA THR A 33 12.85 14.84 -6.52
C THR A 33 12.83 16.26 -7.08
N ALA A 34 12.42 16.41 -8.35
CA ALA A 34 12.35 17.72 -9.02
C ALA A 34 11.53 18.78 -8.26
N ASP A 35 10.47 18.35 -7.58
CA ASP A 35 9.61 19.25 -6.81
C ASP A 35 10.12 19.46 -5.37
N GLY A 36 10.79 18.44 -4.81
CA GLY A 36 11.35 18.45 -3.46
C GLY A 36 10.32 18.42 -2.32
N GLY A 37 10.55 17.57 -1.32
CA GLY A 37 9.87 17.67 -0.02
C GLY A 37 8.34 17.51 -0.10
N MET A 38 7.58 18.45 0.48
CA MET A 38 6.11 18.37 0.53
C MET A 38 5.44 18.53 -0.84
N LEU A 39 6.05 19.30 -1.75
CA LEU A 39 5.50 19.55 -3.09
C LEU A 39 5.39 18.26 -3.92
N PHE A 40 6.27 17.28 -3.65
CA PHE A 40 6.16 15.94 -4.20
C PHE A 40 4.78 15.32 -3.93
N PHE A 41 4.27 15.41 -2.70
CA PHE A 41 2.98 14.85 -2.34
C PHE A 41 1.81 15.64 -2.90
N ASP A 42 1.92 16.96 -3.01
CA ASP A 42 0.88 17.79 -3.61
C ASP A 42 0.73 17.48 -5.11
N ARG A 43 1.84 17.29 -5.83
CA ARG A 43 1.79 16.77 -7.21
C ARG A 43 1.13 15.40 -7.28
N LEU A 44 1.45 14.47 -6.37
CA LEU A 44 0.84 13.13 -6.38
C LEU A 44 -0.69 13.18 -6.23
N LYS A 45 -1.24 14.16 -5.52
CA LYS A 45 -2.70 14.34 -5.39
C LYS A 45 -3.34 14.73 -6.73
N THR A 46 -2.67 15.54 -7.55
CA THR A 46 -3.20 16.01 -8.84
C THR A 46 -3.13 14.95 -9.93
N LEU A 47 -2.22 13.99 -9.82
CA LEU A 47 -2.06 12.91 -10.80
C LEU A 47 -3.20 11.88 -10.75
N SER A 48 -3.34 11.12 -11.84
CA SER A 48 -4.21 9.94 -11.84
C SER A 48 -3.73 8.90 -10.83
N THR A 49 -4.64 8.06 -10.34
CA THR A 49 -4.33 6.98 -9.39
C THR A 49 -3.21 6.07 -9.90
N GLY A 50 -3.21 5.74 -11.20
CA GLY A 50 -2.18 4.92 -11.84
C GLY A 50 -0.80 5.57 -11.87
N GLU A 51 -0.73 6.85 -12.23
CA GLU A 51 0.54 7.59 -12.29
C GLU A 51 1.12 7.81 -10.90
N ALA A 52 0.28 8.23 -9.94
CA ALA A 52 0.72 8.45 -8.56
C ALA A 52 1.26 7.16 -7.93
N ARG A 53 0.61 6.03 -8.20
CA ARG A 53 1.08 4.69 -7.80
C ARG A 53 2.45 4.36 -8.39
N ASN A 54 2.64 4.58 -9.68
CA ASN A 54 3.89 4.27 -10.36
C ASN A 54 5.05 5.11 -9.79
N GLN A 55 4.80 6.39 -9.49
CA GLN A 55 5.80 7.23 -8.83
C GLN A 55 6.17 6.70 -7.44
N LEU A 56 5.18 6.28 -6.63
CA LEU A 56 5.43 5.71 -5.32
C LEU A 56 6.19 4.38 -5.40
N ALA A 57 5.85 3.52 -6.37
CA ALA A 57 6.48 2.22 -6.57
C ALA A 57 7.96 2.30 -6.99
N ASN A 58 8.42 3.44 -7.50
CA ASN A 58 9.83 3.68 -7.79
C ASN A 58 10.69 3.86 -6.53
N MET A 59 10.08 4.09 -5.37
CA MET A 59 10.80 4.21 -4.11
C MET A 59 11.26 2.84 -3.60
N MET A 60 12.49 2.77 -3.11
CA MET A 60 13.06 1.53 -2.58
C MET A 60 12.21 1.00 -1.41
N GLY A 61 11.78 -0.26 -1.51
CA GLY A 61 10.98 -0.92 -0.47
C GLY A 61 9.49 -0.61 -0.53
N VAL A 62 9.01 0.17 -1.50
CA VAL A 62 7.59 0.44 -1.71
C VAL A 62 7.02 -0.54 -2.74
N SER A 63 6.29 -1.54 -2.25
CA SER A 63 5.54 -2.46 -3.09
C SER A 63 4.21 -1.86 -3.52
N ARG A 64 3.52 -2.54 -4.46
CA ARG A 64 2.16 -2.19 -4.88
C ARG A 64 1.20 -1.97 -3.71
N LYS A 65 1.19 -2.88 -2.73
CA LYS A 65 0.37 -2.76 -1.52
C LYS A 65 0.68 -1.49 -0.73
N ILE A 66 1.96 -1.19 -0.55
CA ILE A 66 2.39 0.00 0.21
C ILE A 66 2.00 1.28 -0.54
N ALA A 67 2.19 1.32 -1.86
CA ALA A 67 1.76 2.43 -2.70
C ALA A 67 0.24 2.65 -2.60
N ASP A 68 -0.56 1.58 -2.71
CA ASP A 68 -2.02 1.65 -2.58
C ASP A 68 -2.44 2.13 -1.19
N CYS A 69 -1.77 1.68 -0.12
CA CYS A 69 -2.02 2.17 1.23
C CYS A 69 -1.80 3.69 1.36
N VAL A 70 -0.71 4.21 0.78
CA VAL A 70 -0.41 5.65 0.79
C VAL A 70 -1.42 6.44 -0.04
N LEU A 71 -1.83 5.91 -1.20
CA LEU A 71 -2.83 6.53 -2.06
C LEU A 71 -4.18 6.68 -1.34
N LEU A 72 -4.63 5.62 -0.70
CA LEU A 72 -5.89 5.60 0.03
C LEU A 72 -5.86 6.47 1.29
N MET A 73 -4.86 6.26 2.16
CA MET A 73 -4.86 6.85 3.51
C MET A 73 -4.28 8.27 3.57
N SER A 74 -3.46 8.68 2.60
CA SER A 74 -2.75 9.97 2.65
C SER A 74 -3.04 10.87 1.45
N LEU A 75 -3.30 10.32 0.26
CA LEU A 75 -3.51 11.11 -0.97
C LEU A 75 -4.99 11.22 -1.38
N GLY A 76 -5.91 10.65 -0.59
CA GLY A 76 -7.35 10.79 -0.80
C GLY A 76 -7.90 10.05 -2.02
N LYS A 77 -7.18 9.05 -2.55
CA LYS A 77 -7.64 8.21 -3.67
C LYS A 77 -8.53 7.09 -3.13
N GLN A 78 -9.81 7.41 -2.95
CA GLN A 78 -10.81 6.55 -2.28
C GLN A 78 -11.26 5.35 -3.14
N ASP A 79 -10.93 5.39 -4.42
CA ASP A 79 -11.12 4.35 -5.42
C ASP A 79 -10.13 3.19 -5.28
N VAL A 80 -9.09 3.31 -4.44
CA VAL A 80 -8.02 2.30 -4.31
C VAL A 80 -8.30 1.32 -3.17
N VAL A 81 -8.10 0.02 -3.43
CA VAL A 81 -8.23 -1.05 -2.44
C VAL A 81 -6.88 -1.78 -2.24
N PRO A 82 -6.11 -1.47 -1.17
CA PRO A 82 -4.89 -2.19 -0.86
C PRO A 82 -5.13 -3.67 -0.53
N ILE A 83 -4.54 -4.61 -1.28
CA ILE A 83 -4.69 -6.05 -1.02
C ILE A 83 -3.49 -6.59 -0.24
N ASP A 84 -3.69 -6.91 1.03
CA ASP A 84 -2.71 -7.65 1.84
C ASP A 84 -3.09 -9.13 1.97
N THR A 85 -2.33 -9.87 2.79
CA THR A 85 -2.60 -11.29 3.02
C THR A 85 -3.96 -11.53 3.66
N HIS A 86 -4.45 -10.64 4.53
CA HIS A 86 -5.76 -10.79 5.16
C HIS A 86 -6.89 -10.53 4.17
N MET A 87 -6.77 -9.48 3.35
CA MET A 87 -7.71 -9.18 2.27
C MET A 87 -7.73 -10.28 1.22
N TYR A 88 -6.57 -10.86 0.91
CA TYR A 88 -6.47 -12.01 0.02
C TYR A 88 -7.21 -13.22 0.60
N THR A 89 -6.93 -13.62 1.84
CA THR A 89 -7.65 -14.71 2.51
C THR A 89 -9.15 -14.41 2.57
N PHE A 90 -9.53 -13.17 2.85
CA PHE A 90 -10.93 -12.74 2.88
C PHE A 90 -11.61 -12.93 1.51
N ALA A 91 -10.98 -12.49 0.42
CA ALA A 91 -11.47 -12.69 -0.94
C ALA A 91 -11.67 -14.19 -1.26
N MET A 92 -10.68 -15.02 -0.90
CA MET A 92 -10.72 -16.46 -1.11
C MET A 92 -11.85 -17.14 -0.32
N THR A 93 -11.99 -16.79 0.97
CA THR A 93 -12.95 -17.44 1.87
C THR A 93 -14.40 -17.01 1.63
N TYR A 94 -14.65 -15.72 1.37
CA TYR A 94 -16.02 -15.18 1.35
C TYR A 94 -16.58 -14.97 -0.05
N TYR A 95 -15.73 -14.80 -1.06
CA TYR A 95 -16.16 -14.59 -2.45
C TYR A 95 -15.83 -15.76 -3.35
N GLY A 96 -15.27 -16.84 -2.81
CA GLY A 96 -14.99 -18.05 -3.57
C GLY A 96 -14.02 -17.82 -4.73
N LEU A 97 -13.16 -16.78 -4.66
CA LEU A 97 -12.17 -16.47 -5.69
C LEU A 97 -11.00 -17.49 -5.76
N ASN A 98 -11.20 -18.66 -5.15
CA ASN A 98 -10.28 -19.78 -5.22
C ASN A 98 -10.19 -20.24 -6.67
N ASN A 99 -9.03 -19.99 -7.30
CA ASN A 99 -8.69 -20.72 -8.51
C ASN A 99 -8.48 -22.18 -8.10
N GLU A 100 -9.44 -23.04 -8.48
CA GLU A 100 -9.47 -24.51 -8.28
C GLU A 100 -8.13 -25.21 -8.62
N ASN A 101 -7.24 -24.57 -9.39
CA ASN A 101 -6.01 -25.17 -9.93
C ASN A 101 -4.68 -24.79 -9.25
N THR A 102 -4.66 -24.16 -8.07
CA THR A 102 -3.35 -23.73 -7.49
C THR A 102 -3.25 -23.96 -5.99
N LYS A 103 -2.63 -25.09 -5.63
CA LYS A 103 -2.11 -25.37 -4.29
C LYS A 103 -1.09 -24.29 -3.90
N LYS A 104 -1.35 -23.56 -2.81
CA LYS A 104 -0.56 -22.43 -2.27
C LYS A 104 -0.36 -21.26 -3.26
N GLN A 105 -1.40 -20.47 -3.49
CA GLN A 105 -1.24 -19.19 -4.19
C GLN A 105 -0.59 -18.14 -3.28
N THR A 106 0.70 -17.88 -3.50
CA THR A 106 1.37 -16.66 -3.06
C THR A 106 0.77 -15.46 -3.82
N LEU A 107 0.65 -14.30 -3.17
CA LEU A 107 0.20 -13.05 -3.80
C LEU A 107 1.12 -12.67 -4.97
N ASN A 108 0.72 -13.03 -6.20
CA ASN A 108 1.36 -12.59 -7.44
C ASN A 108 0.68 -11.31 -7.96
N THR A 109 1.42 -10.46 -8.69
CA THR A 109 0.94 -9.17 -9.21
C THR A 109 -0.35 -9.28 -10.05
N LEU A 110 -0.50 -10.38 -10.81
CA LEU A 110 -1.70 -10.63 -11.62
C LEU A 110 -2.94 -10.92 -10.76
N ASN A 111 -2.77 -11.72 -9.71
CA ASN A 111 -3.86 -12.03 -8.77
C ASN A 111 -4.23 -10.79 -7.94
N TYR A 112 -3.26 -9.95 -7.59
CA TYR A 112 -3.49 -8.68 -6.91
C TYR A 112 -4.41 -7.76 -7.73
N ASN A 113 -4.09 -7.54 -9.01
CA ASN A 113 -4.88 -6.64 -9.86
C ASN A 113 -6.31 -7.13 -10.05
N GLY A 114 -6.50 -8.45 -10.24
CA GLY A 114 -7.83 -9.03 -10.38
C GLY A 114 -8.68 -8.85 -9.12
N ILE A 115 -8.12 -9.13 -7.95
CA ILE A 115 -8.82 -8.98 -6.66
C ILE A 115 -9.09 -7.51 -6.33
N SER A 116 -8.13 -6.61 -6.58
CA SER A 116 -8.31 -5.15 -6.41
C SER A 116 -9.46 -4.67 -7.29
N SER A 117 -9.43 -5.00 -8.59
CA SER A 117 -10.46 -4.56 -9.54
C SER A 117 -11.84 -5.11 -9.17
N PHE A 118 -11.92 -6.34 -8.68
CA PHE A 118 -13.16 -6.93 -8.18
C PHE A 118 -13.76 -6.13 -7.02
N PHE A 119 -12.95 -5.80 -6.00
CA PHE A 119 -13.43 -5.01 -4.87
C PHE A 119 -13.72 -3.56 -5.23
N GLU A 120 -12.94 -2.99 -6.15
CA GLU A 120 -13.20 -1.67 -6.70
C GLU A 120 -14.58 -1.64 -7.36
N GLN A 121 -14.93 -2.63 -8.19
CA GLN A 121 -16.26 -2.72 -8.82
C GLN A 121 -17.37 -3.00 -7.81
N LEU A 122 -17.12 -3.84 -6.81
CA LEU A 122 -18.13 -4.24 -5.81
C LEU A 122 -18.55 -3.09 -4.88
N TRP A 123 -17.60 -2.25 -4.46
CA TRP A 123 -17.81 -1.24 -3.41
C TRP A 123 -17.84 0.20 -3.91
N GLN A 124 -17.89 0.42 -5.23
CA GLN A 124 -18.00 1.75 -5.84
C GLN A 124 -18.96 2.68 -5.07
N PRO A 125 -18.66 3.99 -4.89
CA PRO A 125 -17.44 4.72 -5.27
C PRO A 125 -16.38 4.83 -4.15
N LEU A 126 -16.67 4.31 -2.95
CA LEU A 126 -15.83 4.47 -1.74
C LEU A 126 -15.17 3.14 -1.34
N SER A 127 -14.63 2.42 -2.32
CA SER A 127 -14.12 1.06 -2.16
C SER A 127 -13.05 0.95 -1.08
N GLY A 128 -12.14 1.93 -0.98
CA GLY A 128 -11.12 1.95 0.05
C GLY A 128 -11.66 2.19 1.47
N TRP A 129 -12.73 2.97 1.61
CA TRP A 129 -13.40 3.15 2.91
C TRP A 129 -14.18 1.90 3.33
N ALA A 130 -14.84 1.24 2.38
CA ALA A 130 -15.53 -0.02 2.63
C ALA A 130 -14.56 -1.09 3.16
N GLN A 131 -13.34 -1.13 2.60
CA GLN A 131 -12.28 -1.98 3.12
C GLN A 131 -11.92 -1.63 4.58
N ALA A 132 -11.73 -0.34 4.92
CA ALA A 132 -11.34 0.07 6.26
C ALA A 132 -12.36 -0.38 7.33
N VAL A 133 -13.65 -0.22 7.05
CA VAL A 133 -14.74 -0.71 7.91
C VAL A 133 -14.68 -2.23 8.07
N ARG A 134 -14.40 -2.95 6.97
CA ARG A 134 -14.36 -4.41 7.00
C ARG A 134 -13.15 -4.96 7.77
N ILE A 135 -11.98 -4.35 7.64
CA ILE A 135 -10.79 -4.70 8.42
C ILE A 135 -11.09 -4.56 9.91
N PHE A 136 -11.72 -3.45 10.31
CA PHE A 136 -12.12 -3.23 11.71
C PHE A 136 -13.06 -4.35 12.21
N TYR A 137 -14.10 -4.67 11.44
CA TYR A 137 -15.08 -5.70 11.83
C TYR A 137 -14.48 -7.12 11.90
N LEU A 138 -13.57 -7.47 10.99
CA LEU A 138 -12.87 -8.76 11.00
C LEU A 138 -11.94 -8.89 12.20
N HIS A 139 -11.25 -7.80 12.59
CA HIS A 139 -10.38 -7.82 13.76
C HIS A 139 -11.18 -7.97 15.07
N SER A 140 -12.33 -7.30 15.18
CA SER A 140 -13.22 -7.43 16.35
C SER A 140 -13.79 -8.84 16.52
N ARG A 141 -13.99 -9.60 15.44
CA ARG A 141 -14.45 -10.99 15.49
C ARG A 141 -13.36 -12.02 15.77
N CYS A 142 -12.09 -11.67 15.62
CA CYS A 142 -10.96 -12.52 16.02
C CYS A 142 -10.59 -12.34 17.50
N LEU A 143 -11.08 -11.27 18.14
CA LEU A 143 -10.89 -10.96 19.56
C LEU A 143 -12.05 -11.45 20.45
N LEU A 144 -13.08 -12.07 19.86
CA LEU A 144 -14.20 -12.74 20.52
C LEU A 144 -14.15 -14.24 20.19
#